data_AF-A0A8J6V569-F1
#
_entry.id   AF-A0A8J6V569-F1
#
_cell.length_a   1.000
_cell.length_b   1.000
_cell.length_c   1.000
_cell.angle_alpha   90.00
_cell.angle_beta   90.00
_cell.angle_gamma   90.00
#
_symmetry.space_group_name_H-M   'P 1'
#
loop_
_entity.id
_entity.type
_entity.pdbx_description
1 polymer ?
#
loop_
_entity_poly.entity_id
_entity_poly.type
_entity_poly.pdbx_seq_one_letter_code
_entity_poly.pdbx_strand_id
1 'polypeptide(L)'
;MLKFYMPVTKRTLCSLIVSCLMLLAYQPPNYGNNKPFDTRTSEKAVNRTSINGKYTPLAINYFLEVAMGTEYEGSSSTIKKWDRDIRIKVIGSPTSEDLTSLQAVIDEINILTSGNINLSYDANNPNLEIYFVPVSQFAKYEPNYKALNYGFCWVGWNNDAIYKSRVLISTVGITQKERSHLIREELTQSLGLMRDSDRYADSIFYQGWTDSTEYAEIDKALIKMLYRPEIRSGMSKAQVLEVLKTMDIQEEIAPNSDCRPTDANPALDFSVESFCDSSTK
;
A
#
# COMPACT_ATOMS: atom_id res chain seq x y z
N MET A 1 -11.72 16.48 70.64
CA MET A 1 -11.14 15.19 70.24
C MET A 1 -10.40 15.39 68.92
N LEU A 2 -9.09 15.15 68.97
CA LEU A 2 -8.17 15.16 67.83
C LEU A 2 -8.51 14.04 66.84
N LYS A 3 -8.46 14.29 65.53
CA LYS A 3 -8.03 13.28 64.55
C LYS A 3 -7.42 13.96 63.32
N PHE A 4 -6.15 13.61 63.12
CA PHE A 4 -5.27 13.96 62.02
C PHE A 4 -5.82 13.50 60.67
N TYR A 5 -5.60 14.30 59.63
CA TYR A 5 -5.63 13.82 58.24
C TYR A 5 -4.32 14.23 57.56
N MET A 6 -3.50 13.24 57.22
CA MET A 6 -2.29 13.40 56.42
C MET A 6 -2.64 13.55 54.93
N PRO A 7 -1.83 14.27 54.14
CA PRO A 7 -2.03 14.36 52.70
C PRO A 7 -1.36 13.15 52.00
N VAL A 8 -2.14 12.41 51.19
CA VAL A 8 -1.58 11.44 50.25
C VAL A 8 -1.27 12.17 48.95
N THR A 9 0.03 12.35 48.70
CA THR A 9 0.60 12.79 47.42
C THR A 9 0.29 11.74 46.34
N LYS A 10 -0.53 12.10 45.35
CA LYS A 10 -0.72 11.28 44.15
C LYS A 10 0.50 11.41 43.25
N ARG A 11 1.26 10.32 43.19
CA ARG A 11 2.29 10.04 42.18
C ARG A 11 1.68 9.96 40.79
N THR A 12 2.50 10.43 39.86
CA THR A 12 2.51 10.31 38.40
C THR A 12 1.87 9.03 37.85
N LEU A 13 0.99 9.19 36.85
CA LEU A 13 0.75 8.15 35.84
C LEU A 13 0.86 8.80 34.46
N CYS A 14 2.03 8.65 33.86
CA CYS A 14 2.24 8.78 32.43
C CYS A 14 2.02 7.39 31.82
N SER A 15 1.51 7.36 30.59
CA SER A 15 1.54 6.23 29.63
C SER A 15 0.21 5.57 29.26
N LEU A 16 -0.03 5.56 27.94
CA LEU A 16 -0.76 4.58 27.12
C LEU A 16 -2.29 4.54 27.16
N ILE A 17 -2.95 5.54 26.56
CA ILE A 17 -4.19 5.29 25.79
C ILE A 17 -4.19 6.23 24.56
N VAL A 18 -3.66 5.76 23.44
CA VAL A 18 -4.10 6.23 22.11
C VAL A 18 -4.47 4.96 21.33
N SER A 19 -5.53 4.29 21.79
CA SER A 19 -6.13 3.16 21.09
C SER A 19 -7.46 3.61 20.50
N CYS A 20 -7.66 3.31 19.23
CA CYS A 20 -8.96 3.28 18.56
C CYS A 20 -9.56 4.64 18.19
N LEU A 21 -9.73 4.86 16.89
CA LEU A 21 -11.01 5.24 16.30
C LEU A 21 -10.89 5.12 14.78
N MET A 22 -11.39 4.01 14.23
CA MET A 22 -11.91 3.99 12.87
C MET A 22 -13.33 3.48 13.02
N LEU A 23 -14.29 4.41 12.99
CA LEU A 23 -15.62 4.06 12.53
C LEU A 23 -15.47 3.63 11.05
N LEU A 24 -16.37 2.77 10.58
CA LEU A 24 -16.75 2.72 9.18
C LEU A 24 -18.24 3.08 9.11
N ALA A 25 -18.62 4.17 8.46
CA ALA A 25 -20.00 4.52 8.12
C ALA A 25 -20.42 3.75 6.86
N TYR A 26 -20.30 2.42 6.91
CA TYR A 26 -20.73 1.55 5.82
C TYR A 26 -22.26 1.52 5.75
N GLN A 27 -22.81 1.86 4.57
CA GLN A 27 -24.21 1.66 4.20
C GLN A 27 -24.29 0.42 3.28
N PRO A 28 -25.22 -0.52 3.48
CA PRO A 28 -25.30 -1.73 2.67
C PRO A 28 -25.63 -1.37 1.19
N PRO A 29 -24.93 -1.97 0.20
CA PRO A 29 -25.11 -1.64 -1.21
C PRO A 29 -26.45 -2.13 -1.78
N ASN A 30 -26.93 -1.40 -2.79
CA ASN A 30 -28.13 -1.71 -3.56
C ASN A 30 -27.75 -2.52 -4.81
N TYR A 31 -28.32 -3.71 -4.96
CA TYR A 31 -27.89 -4.75 -5.89
C TYR A 31 -28.48 -4.57 -7.30
N GLY A 32 -27.66 -4.24 -8.29
CA GLY A 32 -28.08 -4.13 -9.69
C GLY A 32 -26.95 -4.24 -10.74
N ASN A 33 -26.89 -5.40 -11.39
CA ASN A 33 -26.38 -5.75 -12.73
C ASN A 33 -25.04 -5.18 -13.25
N ASN A 34 -24.03 -6.06 -13.33
CA ASN A 34 -22.71 -5.83 -13.91
C ASN A 34 -22.73 -5.81 -15.46
N LYS A 35 -21.96 -4.89 -16.07
CA LYS A 35 -21.68 -4.85 -17.52
C LYS A 35 -20.30 -5.44 -17.85
N PRO A 36 -20.11 -6.01 -19.05
CA PRO A 36 -18.85 -6.67 -19.45
C PRO A 36 -17.70 -5.70 -19.79
N PHE A 37 -16.46 -6.19 -19.62
CA PHE A 37 -15.18 -5.48 -19.72
C PHE A 37 -14.69 -5.31 -21.19
N ASP A 38 -14.23 -4.11 -21.57
CA ASP A 38 -13.74 -3.70 -22.92
C ASP A 38 -12.24 -3.38 -22.90
N THR A 39 -11.47 -3.88 -23.87
CA THR A 39 -10.01 -3.67 -24.01
C THR A 39 -9.58 -2.23 -24.31
N ARG A 40 -10.47 -1.34 -24.77
CA ARG A 40 -10.20 0.12 -24.81
C ARG A 40 -10.06 0.75 -23.42
N THR A 41 -10.43 0.00 -22.37
CA THR A 41 -10.39 0.45 -20.98
C THR A 41 -8.99 0.35 -20.38
N SER A 42 -8.16 -0.61 -20.82
CA SER A 42 -6.83 -0.85 -20.22
C SER A 42 -5.83 0.26 -20.54
N GLU A 43 -5.75 0.73 -21.78
CA GLU A 43 -4.89 1.86 -22.17
C GLU A 43 -5.34 3.16 -21.49
N LYS A 44 -6.66 3.38 -21.38
CA LYS A 44 -7.23 4.46 -20.57
C LYS A 44 -6.99 4.29 -19.06
N ALA A 45 -6.84 3.08 -18.55
CA ALA A 45 -6.57 2.80 -17.14
C ALA A 45 -5.09 3.05 -16.81
N VAL A 46 -4.17 2.61 -17.67
CA VAL A 46 -2.73 2.91 -17.55
C VAL A 46 -2.48 4.42 -17.63
N ASN A 47 -3.10 5.11 -18.60
CA ASN A 47 -3.01 6.57 -18.70
C ASN A 47 -3.67 7.31 -17.51
N ARG A 48 -4.55 6.64 -16.76
CA ARG A 48 -5.12 7.17 -15.51
C ARG A 48 -4.18 7.01 -14.33
N THR A 49 -3.22 6.09 -14.36
CA THR A 49 -2.36 5.78 -13.20
C THR A 49 -0.96 6.34 -13.32
N SER A 50 -0.34 6.27 -14.50
CA SER A 50 0.98 6.83 -14.74
C SER A 50 1.17 7.35 -16.17
N ILE A 51 1.94 8.43 -16.33
CA ILE A 51 2.39 8.97 -17.62
C ILE A 51 3.90 9.13 -17.55
N ASN A 52 4.64 8.54 -18.50
CA ASN A 52 6.12 8.57 -18.53
C ASN A 52 6.78 8.11 -17.21
N GLY A 53 6.24 7.06 -16.57
CA GLY A 53 6.75 6.55 -15.28
C GLY A 53 6.30 7.34 -14.04
N LYS A 54 5.60 8.48 -14.21
CA LYS A 54 5.15 9.35 -13.11
C LYS A 54 3.68 9.10 -12.78
N TYR A 55 3.31 9.11 -11.50
CA TYR A 55 1.92 8.95 -11.08
C TYR A 55 1.08 10.16 -11.50
N THR A 56 -0.14 9.93 -11.99
CA THR A 56 -1.02 11.05 -12.33
C THR A 56 -1.54 11.75 -11.06
N PRO A 57 -1.93 13.04 -11.14
CA PRO A 57 -2.61 13.71 -10.03
C PRO A 57 -3.88 12.98 -9.57
N LEU A 58 -4.56 12.29 -10.49
CA LEU A 58 -5.76 11.50 -10.20
C LEU A 58 -5.41 10.30 -9.32
N ALA A 59 -4.33 9.57 -9.63
CA ALA A 59 -3.86 8.45 -8.84
C ALA A 59 -3.36 8.89 -7.45
N ILE A 60 -2.59 9.98 -7.39
CA ILE A 60 -2.12 10.54 -6.12
C ILE A 60 -3.30 10.96 -5.23
N ASN A 61 -4.30 11.65 -5.78
CA ASN A 61 -5.47 12.05 -5.02
C ASN A 61 -6.27 10.84 -4.51
N TYR A 62 -6.37 9.78 -5.31
CA TYR A 62 -7.03 8.55 -4.89
C TYR A 62 -6.23 7.81 -3.81
N PHE A 63 -4.90 7.76 -3.92
CA PHE A 63 -4.04 7.23 -2.87
C PHE A 63 -4.22 7.97 -1.55
N LEU A 64 -4.25 9.31 -1.57
CA LEU A 64 -4.47 10.11 -0.36
C LEU A 64 -5.86 9.88 0.25
N GLU A 65 -6.87 9.62 -0.58
CA GLU A 65 -8.20 9.27 -0.12
C GLU A 65 -8.22 7.90 0.57
N VAL A 66 -7.70 6.86 -0.08
CA VAL A 66 -7.72 5.47 0.42
C VAL A 66 -6.77 5.26 1.60
N ALA A 67 -5.56 5.81 1.56
CA ALA A 67 -4.52 5.58 2.56
C ALA A 67 -4.62 6.51 3.79
N MET A 68 -5.27 7.67 3.64
CA MET A 68 -5.30 8.72 4.67
C MET A 68 -6.70 9.23 4.95
N GLY A 69 -7.75 8.68 4.34
CA GLY A 69 -9.10 9.09 4.67
C GLY A 69 -9.43 8.75 6.11
N THR A 70 -9.70 9.78 6.91
CA THR A 70 -10.41 9.63 8.17
C THR A 70 -11.89 9.74 7.86
N GLU A 71 -12.69 8.85 8.43
CA GLU A 71 -14.15 8.91 8.32
C GLU A 71 -14.78 10.20 8.87
N TYR A 72 -14.00 10.98 9.60
CA TYR A 72 -14.40 12.27 10.13
C TYR A 72 -13.37 13.33 9.79
N GLU A 73 -13.86 14.48 9.33
CA GLU A 73 -13.10 15.71 9.23
C GLU A 73 -12.55 16.09 10.62
N GLY A 74 -11.22 16.23 10.77
CA GLY A 74 -10.64 16.89 11.95
C GLY A 74 -9.46 16.22 12.65
N SER A 75 -9.12 14.97 12.36
CA SER A 75 -7.82 14.40 12.78
C SER A 75 -6.79 14.56 11.67
N SER A 76 -5.57 14.98 12.00
CA SER A 76 -4.44 14.98 11.07
C SER A 76 -4.18 13.56 10.59
N SER A 77 -4.71 13.20 9.43
CA SER A 77 -4.50 11.88 8.85
C SER A 77 -3.04 11.74 8.45
N THR A 78 -2.38 10.72 8.97
CA THR A 78 -1.01 10.34 8.66
C THR A 78 -1.01 8.95 8.01
N ILE A 79 0.02 8.66 7.22
CA ILE A 79 0.21 7.32 6.65
C ILE A 79 0.35 6.31 7.79
N LYS A 80 -0.54 5.31 7.81
CA LYS A 80 -0.40 4.12 8.64
C LYS A 80 0.08 3.00 7.72
N LYS A 81 1.25 2.43 7.98
CA LYS A 81 1.78 1.30 7.21
C LYS A 81 2.66 0.41 8.07
N TRP A 82 2.91 -0.80 7.59
CA TRP A 82 3.90 -1.69 8.16
C TRP A 82 5.31 -1.14 7.94
N ASP A 83 6.15 -1.26 8.97
CA ASP A 83 7.59 -0.94 8.95
C ASP A 83 8.48 -2.20 9.01
N ARG A 84 7.86 -3.38 8.92
CA ARG A 84 8.48 -4.70 9.04
C ARG A 84 7.65 -5.72 8.28
N ASP A 85 8.29 -6.79 7.84
CA ASP A 85 7.62 -7.88 7.12
C ASP A 85 6.39 -8.43 7.84
N ILE A 86 5.42 -8.80 7.02
CA ILE A 86 4.11 -9.30 7.42
C ILE A 86 4.16 -10.83 7.43
N ARG A 87 3.85 -11.39 8.59
CA ARG A 87 3.86 -12.80 8.91
C ARG A 87 2.43 -13.25 9.18
N ILE A 88 1.91 -14.04 8.25
CA ILE A 88 0.51 -14.41 8.16
C ILE A 88 0.29 -15.76 8.82
N LYS A 89 -0.72 -15.82 9.69
CA LYS A 89 -1.29 -17.08 10.18
C LYS A 89 -2.73 -17.22 9.71
N VAL A 90 -3.01 -18.35 9.09
CA VAL A 90 -4.37 -18.73 8.66
C VAL A 90 -5.03 -19.58 9.74
N ILE A 91 -6.28 -19.24 10.09
CA ILE A 91 -7.05 -19.85 11.17
C ILE A 91 -8.46 -20.18 10.66
N GLY A 92 -9.03 -21.30 11.11
CA GLY A 92 -10.39 -21.71 10.77
C GLY A 92 -10.43 -22.77 9.67
N SER A 93 -11.33 -22.60 8.69
CA SER A 93 -11.62 -23.63 7.68
C SER A 93 -11.63 -23.07 6.26
N PRO A 94 -10.48 -22.56 5.75
CA PRO A 94 -10.38 -22.16 4.34
C PRO A 94 -10.55 -23.37 3.42
N THR A 95 -11.07 -23.15 2.21
CA THR A 95 -10.98 -24.14 1.12
C THR A 95 -9.58 -24.11 0.50
N SER A 96 -9.24 -25.13 -0.31
CA SER A 96 -8.01 -25.10 -1.09
C SER A 96 -7.96 -23.90 -2.05
N GLU A 97 -9.11 -23.51 -2.61
CA GLU A 97 -9.24 -22.36 -3.51
C GLU A 97 -9.06 -21.02 -2.77
N ASP A 98 -9.46 -20.94 -1.49
CA ASP A 98 -9.16 -19.78 -0.64
C ASP A 98 -7.65 -19.64 -0.43
N LEU A 99 -6.96 -20.75 -0.14
CA LEU A 99 -5.50 -20.75 0.04
C LEU A 99 -4.75 -20.41 -1.26
N THR A 100 -5.22 -20.89 -2.41
CA THR A 100 -4.68 -20.50 -3.72
C THR A 100 -4.88 -19.01 -3.98
N SER A 101 -6.08 -18.49 -3.70
CA SER A 101 -6.38 -17.06 -3.86
C SER A 101 -5.49 -16.21 -2.95
N LEU A 102 -5.34 -16.61 -1.69
CA LEU A 102 -4.49 -15.92 -0.71
C LEU A 102 -3.02 -15.91 -1.14
N GLN A 103 -2.49 -17.05 -1.60
CA GLN A 103 -1.12 -17.14 -2.10
C GLN A 103 -0.90 -16.22 -3.30
N ALA A 104 -1.83 -16.19 -4.26
CA ALA A 104 -1.74 -15.31 -5.42
C ALA A 104 -1.70 -13.82 -5.01
N VAL A 105 -2.55 -13.42 -4.06
CA VAL A 105 -2.56 -12.04 -3.54
C VAL A 105 -1.25 -11.70 -2.83
N ILE A 106 -0.69 -12.61 -2.02
CA ILE A 106 0.61 -12.45 -1.36
C ILE A 106 1.72 -12.22 -2.39
N ASP A 107 1.78 -13.07 -3.42
CA ASP A 107 2.82 -12.99 -4.46
C ASP A 107 2.72 -11.68 -5.26
N GLU A 108 1.50 -11.29 -5.64
CA GLU A 108 1.27 -10.02 -6.32
C GLU A 108 1.67 -8.82 -5.46
N ILE A 109 1.31 -8.79 -4.17
CA ILE A 109 1.72 -7.69 -3.26
C ILE A 109 3.24 -7.65 -3.17
N ASN A 110 3.92 -8.78 -2.96
CA ASN A 110 5.38 -8.85 -2.87
C ASN A 110 6.07 -8.32 -4.15
N ILE A 111 5.50 -8.60 -5.33
CA ILE A 111 5.97 -8.05 -6.61
C ILE A 111 5.75 -6.54 -6.66
N LEU A 112 4.55 -6.07 -6.32
CA LEU A 112 4.18 -4.65 -6.38
C LEU A 112 5.00 -3.79 -5.40
N THR A 113 5.40 -4.35 -4.26
CA THR A 113 6.19 -3.65 -3.25
C THR A 113 7.68 -3.70 -3.52
N SER A 114 8.12 -4.52 -4.49
CA SER A 114 9.53 -4.67 -4.88
C SER A 114 10.44 -4.99 -3.69
N GLY A 115 9.96 -5.79 -2.75
CA GLY A 115 10.72 -6.21 -1.56
C GLY A 115 10.83 -5.17 -0.43
N ASN A 116 10.23 -3.98 -0.56
CA ASN A 116 10.17 -2.99 0.54
C ASN A 116 9.32 -3.46 1.73
N ILE A 117 8.46 -4.45 1.49
CA ILE A 117 7.73 -5.22 2.49
C ILE A 117 7.54 -6.62 1.91
N ASN A 118 7.72 -7.65 2.73
CA ASN A 118 7.44 -9.04 2.35
C ASN A 118 6.31 -9.62 3.18
N LEU A 119 5.36 -10.25 2.52
CA LEU A 119 4.30 -11.06 3.09
C LEU A 119 4.70 -12.53 2.97
N SER A 120 4.60 -13.27 4.07
CA SER A 120 4.87 -14.71 4.09
C SER A 120 4.06 -15.41 5.18
N TYR A 121 3.89 -16.73 5.07
CA TYR A 121 3.27 -17.51 6.15
C TYR A 121 4.26 -17.76 7.30
N ASP A 122 3.81 -17.50 8.52
CA ASP A 122 4.51 -17.91 9.74
C ASP A 122 3.47 -18.10 10.87
N ALA A 123 3.09 -19.35 11.11
CA ALA A 123 2.11 -19.70 12.12
C ALA A 123 2.66 -19.60 13.57
N ASN A 124 3.98 -19.55 13.73
CA ASN A 124 4.66 -19.56 15.03
C ASN A 124 4.87 -18.15 15.57
N ASN A 125 5.06 -17.17 14.69
CA ASN A 125 5.27 -15.77 15.07
C ASN A 125 4.51 -14.77 14.17
N PRO A 126 3.18 -14.87 14.05
CA PRO A 126 2.41 -13.99 13.17
C PRO A 126 2.32 -12.57 13.72
N ASN A 127 2.22 -11.60 12.81
CA ASN A 127 1.71 -10.25 13.12
C ASN A 127 0.42 -9.94 12.34
N LEU A 128 -0.02 -10.81 11.42
CA LEU A 128 -1.31 -10.75 10.75
C LEU A 128 -2.02 -12.10 10.87
N GLU A 129 -3.25 -12.10 11.35
CA GLU A 129 -4.09 -13.30 11.44
C GLU A 129 -5.26 -13.21 10.46
N ILE A 130 -5.48 -14.26 9.66
CA ILE A 130 -6.60 -14.37 8.73
C ILE A 130 -7.52 -15.50 9.20
N TYR A 131 -8.78 -15.17 9.47
CA TYR A 131 -9.79 -16.06 9.98
C TYR A 131 -10.81 -16.42 8.90
N PHE A 132 -10.86 -17.68 8.52
CA PHE A 132 -11.90 -18.25 7.66
C PHE A 132 -12.94 -18.95 8.53
N VAL A 133 -13.99 -18.21 8.89
CA VAL A 133 -15.04 -18.68 9.82
C VAL A 133 -16.42 -18.14 9.38
N PRO A 134 -17.55 -18.71 9.84
CA PRO A 134 -18.85 -18.08 9.60
C PRO A 134 -18.96 -16.68 10.22
N VAL A 135 -19.70 -15.76 9.59
CA VAL A 135 -19.95 -14.39 10.10
C VAL A 135 -20.38 -14.37 11.57
N SER A 136 -21.18 -15.36 12.00
CA SER A 136 -21.63 -15.49 13.39
C SER A 136 -20.48 -15.62 14.42
N GLN A 137 -19.26 -15.93 13.97
CA GLN A 137 -18.06 -16.02 14.81
C GLN A 137 -17.14 -14.81 14.67
N PHE A 138 -17.41 -13.84 13.80
CA PHE A 138 -16.49 -12.71 13.57
C PHE A 138 -16.21 -11.92 14.85
N ALA A 139 -17.27 -11.56 15.60
CA ALA A 139 -17.15 -10.82 16.86
C ALA A 139 -16.38 -11.57 17.96
N LYS A 140 -16.25 -12.90 17.86
CA LYS A 140 -15.42 -13.71 18.77
C LYS A 140 -13.93 -13.45 18.53
N TYR A 141 -13.52 -13.22 17.28
CA TYR A 141 -12.12 -13.06 16.89
C TYR A 141 -11.68 -11.59 16.79
N GLU A 142 -12.60 -10.70 16.43
CA GLU A 142 -12.38 -9.26 16.45
C GLU A 142 -13.58 -8.54 17.08
N PRO A 143 -13.50 -8.17 18.37
CA PRO A 143 -14.58 -7.47 19.07
C PRO A 143 -14.95 -6.10 18.46
N ASN A 144 -14.08 -5.50 17.66
CA ASN A 144 -14.38 -4.26 16.93
C ASN A 144 -15.21 -4.50 15.65
N TYR A 145 -15.45 -5.76 15.27
CA TYR A 145 -16.29 -6.11 14.13
C TYR A 145 -17.70 -5.51 14.27
N LYS A 146 -18.21 -4.94 13.18
CA LYS A 146 -19.58 -4.45 13.08
C LYS A 146 -20.37 -5.41 12.20
N ALA A 147 -21.44 -5.96 12.77
CA ALA A 147 -22.18 -7.10 12.24
C ALA A 147 -23.01 -6.78 10.99
N LEU A 148 -22.37 -6.59 9.83
CA LEU A 148 -23.01 -6.45 8.52
C LEU A 148 -22.16 -6.90 7.32
N ASN A 149 -20.88 -7.26 7.50
CA ASN A 149 -19.97 -7.53 6.38
C ASN A 149 -19.50 -8.99 6.33
N TYR A 150 -19.36 -9.54 5.12
CA TYR A 150 -18.83 -10.89 4.87
C TYR A 150 -17.29 -10.94 4.88
N GLY A 151 -16.63 -9.78 4.76
CA GLY A 151 -15.22 -9.55 5.02
C GLY A 151 -15.06 -8.47 6.10
N PHE A 152 -13.93 -8.48 6.81
CA PHE A 152 -13.57 -7.38 7.69
C PHE A 152 -12.08 -7.34 7.97
N CYS A 153 -11.46 -6.16 7.81
CA CYS A 153 -10.10 -5.90 8.21
C CYS A 153 -10.04 -4.98 9.43
N TRP A 154 -9.18 -5.33 10.39
CA TRP A 154 -8.83 -4.49 11.51
C TRP A 154 -7.31 -4.39 11.62
N VAL A 155 -6.80 -3.17 11.86
CA VAL A 155 -5.37 -2.92 12.04
C VAL A 155 -5.10 -2.19 13.35
N GLY A 156 -4.02 -2.58 14.02
CA GLY A 156 -3.49 -1.91 15.20
C GLY A 156 -2.15 -1.26 14.88
N TRP A 157 -2.00 0.01 15.24
CA TRP A 157 -0.78 0.78 15.03
C TRP A 157 -0.28 1.44 16.33
N ASN A 158 1.03 1.67 16.41
CA ASN A 158 1.71 2.45 17.45
C ASN A 158 2.60 3.47 16.75
N ASN A 159 2.47 4.76 17.07
CA ASN A 159 3.19 5.84 16.38
C ASN A 159 3.12 5.67 14.85
N ASP A 160 1.88 5.51 14.37
CA ASP A 160 1.54 5.30 12.95
C ASP A 160 1.98 3.97 12.33
N ALA A 161 2.98 3.28 12.89
CA ALA A 161 3.45 1.99 12.39
C ALA A 161 2.48 0.86 12.77
N ILE A 162 2.01 0.11 11.76
CA ILE A 162 1.16 -1.06 11.98
C ILE A 162 1.99 -2.17 12.62
N TYR A 163 1.48 -2.74 13.71
CA TYR A 163 2.15 -3.85 14.42
C TYR A 163 1.30 -5.12 14.48
N LYS A 164 -0.01 -5.02 14.22
CA LYS A 164 -0.91 -6.18 14.16
C LYS A 164 -2.08 -5.93 13.22
N SER A 165 -2.61 -7.00 12.64
CA SER A 165 -3.88 -6.96 11.90
C SER A 165 -4.66 -8.26 12.05
N ARG A 166 -5.98 -8.17 11.93
CA ARG A 166 -6.89 -9.29 11.79
C ARG A 166 -7.75 -9.09 10.55
N VAL A 167 -7.81 -10.14 9.73
CA VAL A 167 -8.71 -10.22 8.58
C VAL A 167 -9.70 -11.33 8.83
N LEU A 168 -10.99 -11.06 8.64
CA LEU A 168 -12.08 -12.02 8.79
C LEU A 168 -12.74 -12.24 7.43
N ILE A 169 -12.90 -13.51 7.03
CA ILE A 169 -13.51 -13.89 5.75
C ILE A 169 -14.58 -14.95 6.02
N SER A 170 -15.80 -14.70 5.53
CA SER A 170 -16.93 -15.59 5.78
C SER A 170 -16.77 -16.89 5.00
N THR A 171 -16.94 -18.03 5.66
CA THR A 171 -16.96 -19.34 4.98
C THR A 171 -18.36 -19.76 4.50
N VAL A 172 -19.40 -18.98 4.79
CA VAL A 172 -20.80 -19.29 4.46
C VAL A 172 -21.53 -18.06 3.91
N GLY A 173 -22.59 -18.29 3.14
CA GLY A 173 -23.43 -17.20 2.61
C GLY A 173 -22.85 -16.44 1.42
N ILE A 174 -21.66 -16.84 0.94
CA ILE A 174 -21.00 -16.27 -0.24
C ILE A 174 -20.39 -17.39 -1.10
N THR A 175 -20.28 -17.12 -2.40
CA THR A 175 -19.64 -17.99 -3.39
C THR A 175 -18.12 -17.98 -3.22
N GLN A 176 -17.43 -18.93 -3.89
CA GLN A 176 -15.96 -18.91 -3.93
C GLN A 176 -15.43 -17.60 -4.54
N LYS A 177 -16.03 -17.12 -5.63
CA LYS A 177 -15.56 -15.92 -6.34
C LYS A 177 -15.60 -14.68 -5.46
N GLU A 178 -16.72 -14.49 -4.75
CA GLU A 178 -16.88 -13.40 -3.78
C GLU A 178 -15.88 -13.55 -2.61
N ARG A 179 -15.62 -14.77 -2.17
CA ARG A 179 -14.63 -15.03 -1.11
C ARG A 179 -13.20 -14.73 -1.58
N SER A 180 -12.85 -15.07 -2.82
CA SER A 180 -11.58 -14.68 -3.46
C SER A 180 -11.44 -13.17 -3.62
N HIS A 181 -12.53 -12.46 -3.94
CA HIS A 181 -12.58 -11.00 -3.94
C HIS A 181 -12.28 -10.43 -2.54
N LEU A 182 -12.97 -10.90 -1.50
CA LEU A 182 -12.76 -10.45 -0.12
C LEU A 182 -11.34 -10.76 0.39
N ILE A 183 -10.76 -11.91 0.04
CA ILE A 183 -9.36 -12.23 0.39
C ILE A 183 -8.42 -11.15 -0.17
N ARG A 184 -8.62 -10.73 -1.42
CA ARG A 184 -7.81 -9.70 -2.07
C ARG A 184 -8.04 -8.34 -1.42
N GLU A 185 -9.29 -7.93 -1.29
CA GLU A 185 -9.67 -6.65 -0.69
C GLU A 185 -9.10 -6.51 0.72
N GLU A 186 -9.46 -7.43 1.61
CA GLU A 186 -9.18 -7.28 3.04
C GLU A 186 -7.68 -7.41 3.35
N LEU A 187 -6.96 -8.29 2.64
CA LEU A 187 -5.51 -8.36 2.76
C LEU A 187 -4.84 -7.08 2.25
N THR A 188 -5.34 -6.49 1.16
CA THR A 188 -4.80 -5.22 0.65
C THR A 188 -5.08 -4.06 1.59
N GLN A 189 -6.29 -3.98 2.14
CA GLN A 189 -6.64 -2.95 3.12
C GLN A 189 -5.78 -3.06 4.38
N SER A 190 -5.43 -4.30 4.80
CA SER A 190 -4.55 -4.55 5.96
C SER A 190 -3.15 -3.95 5.84
N LEU A 191 -2.72 -3.59 4.62
CA LEU A 191 -1.44 -2.91 4.38
C LEU A 191 -1.42 -1.48 4.92
N GLY A 192 -2.59 -0.87 5.14
CA GLY A 192 -2.75 0.54 5.47
C GLY A 192 -3.60 1.34 4.47
N LEU A 193 -4.21 0.67 3.48
CA LEU A 193 -5.10 1.24 2.46
C LEU A 193 -6.56 1.04 2.88
N MET A 194 -6.95 1.62 4.01
CA MET A 194 -8.11 1.15 4.79
C MET A 194 -9.47 1.75 4.39
N ARG A 195 -9.50 2.75 3.51
CA ARG A 195 -10.74 3.47 3.19
C ARG A 195 -11.33 3.04 1.85
N ASP A 196 -12.61 2.70 1.87
CA ASP A 196 -13.43 2.50 0.69
C ASP A 196 -13.74 3.82 -0.03
N SER A 197 -14.07 3.74 -1.32
CA SER A 197 -14.35 4.87 -2.19
C SER A 197 -15.39 4.56 -3.26
N ASP A 198 -16.21 5.54 -3.63
CA ASP A 198 -17.18 5.42 -4.73
C ASP A 198 -16.58 5.74 -6.12
N ARG A 199 -15.26 6.00 -6.22
CA ARG A 199 -14.67 6.62 -7.42
C ARG A 199 -14.38 5.67 -8.58
N TYR A 200 -14.01 4.42 -8.30
CA TYR A 200 -13.56 3.46 -9.30
C TYR A 200 -14.23 2.12 -9.06
N ALA A 201 -15.28 1.80 -9.81
CA ALA A 201 -16.07 0.56 -9.63
C ALA A 201 -15.29 -0.74 -9.95
N ASP A 202 -14.13 -0.63 -10.59
CA ASP A 202 -13.20 -1.72 -10.87
C ASP A 202 -12.09 -1.85 -9.81
N SER A 203 -11.97 -0.88 -8.90
CA SER A 203 -10.99 -0.91 -7.80
C SER A 203 -11.44 -1.85 -6.69
N ILE A 204 -10.49 -2.55 -6.07
CA ILE A 204 -10.78 -3.36 -4.87
C ILE A 204 -11.16 -2.52 -3.65
N PHE A 205 -11.00 -1.19 -3.70
CA PHE A 205 -11.44 -0.26 -2.64
C PHE A 205 -12.82 0.31 -2.94
N TYR A 206 -13.55 -0.22 -3.93
CA TYR A 206 -14.87 0.30 -4.27
C TYR A 206 -15.87 -0.01 -3.15
N GLN A 207 -16.59 1.01 -2.67
CA GLN A 207 -17.56 0.86 -1.58
C GLN A 207 -18.76 -0.02 -1.96
N GLY A 208 -19.12 -0.06 -3.25
CA GLY A 208 -20.19 -0.92 -3.75
C GLY A 208 -19.72 -2.37 -3.89
N TRP A 209 -20.67 -3.31 -3.85
CA TRP A 209 -20.33 -4.73 -4.01
C TRP A 209 -19.72 -5.02 -5.38
N THR A 210 -18.57 -5.67 -5.39
CA THR A 210 -17.96 -6.26 -6.59
C THR A 210 -17.53 -7.69 -6.30
N ASP A 211 -17.11 -8.40 -7.34
CA ASP A 211 -16.50 -9.72 -7.20
C ASP A 211 -15.22 -9.82 -8.04
N SER A 212 -14.54 -8.69 -8.23
CA SER A 212 -13.29 -8.63 -9.00
C SER A 212 -12.20 -9.43 -8.29
N THR A 213 -11.59 -10.37 -9.02
CA THR A 213 -10.52 -11.22 -8.51
C THR A 213 -9.13 -10.74 -8.91
N GLU A 214 -9.04 -9.57 -9.55
CA GLU A 214 -7.80 -8.96 -10.05
C GLU A 214 -7.68 -7.52 -9.53
N TYR A 215 -6.44 -7.06 -9.31
CA TYR A 215 -6.19 -5.64 -9.07
C TYR A 215 -6.41 -4.84 -10.35
N ALA A 216 -7.19 -3.76 -10.25
CA ALA A 216 -7.16 -2.72 -11.27
C ALA A 216 -5.78 -2.03 -11.28
N GLU A 217 -5.44 -1.40 -12.40
CA GLU A 217 -4.17 -0.66 -12.50
C GLU A 217 -4.05 0.42 -11.42
N ILE A 218 -5.18 1.01 -11.00
CA ILE A 218 -5.21 2.01 -9.94
C ILE A 218 -4.87 1.41 -8.57
N ASP A 219 -5.33 0.19 -8.27
CA ASP A 219 -5.01 -0.51 -7.02
C ASP A 219 -3.50 -0.81 -6.95
N LYS A 220 -2.95 -1.30 -8.06
CA LYS A 220 -1.49 -1.55 -8.20
C LYS A 220 -0.69 -0.27 -7.95
N ALA A 221 -1.16 0.86 -8.48
CA ALA A 221 -0.50 2.15 -8.27
C ALA A 221 -0.53 2.59 -6.80
N LEU A 222 -1.65 2.36 -6.10
CA LEU A 222 -1.81 2.67 -4.68
C LEU A 222 -0.88 1.83 -3.78
N ILE A 223 -0.81 0.51 -4.03
CA ILE A 223 0.10 -0.39 -3.30
C ILE A 223 1.55 0.04 -3.50
N LYS A 224 1.94 0.30 -4.76
CA LYS A 224 3.28 0.81 -5.10
C LYS A 224 3.58 2.12 -4.38
N MET A 225 2.67 3.10 -4.43
CA MET A 225 2.82 4.39 -3.75
C MET A 225 3.02 4.23 -2.24
N LEU A 226 2.23 3.38 -1.58
CA LEU A 226 2.32 3.17 -0.13
C LEU A 226 3.70 2.64 0.29
N TYR A 227 4.29 1.74 -0.50
CA TYR A 227 5.54 1.05 -0.16
C TYR A 227 6.78 1.59 -0.86
N ARG A 228 6.71 2.76 -1.46
CA ARG A 228 7.90 3.50 -1.86
C ARG A 228 8.81 3.75 -0.64
N PRO A 229 10.15 3.65 -0.78
CA PRO A 229 11.09 3.91 0.31
C PRO A 229 10.95 5.30 0.94
N GLU A 230 10.50 6.28 0.15
CA GLU A 230 10.35 7.67 0.56
C GLU A 230 9.04 7.93 1.32
N ILE A 231 8.05 7.04 1.17
CA ILE A 231 6.78 7.10 1.91
C ILE A 231 6.92 6.33 3.22
N ARG A 232 6.95 7.08 4.32
CA ARG A 232 7.15 6.58 5.68
C ARG A 232 5.86 6.66 6.48
N SER A 233 5.75 5.77 7.45
CA SER A 233 4.73 5.85 8.49
C SER A 233 4.78 7.22 9.20
N GLY A 234 3.62 7.79 9.51
CA GLY A 234 3.50 9.08 10.17
C GLY A 234 3.55 10.30 9.24
N MET A 235 3.84 10.12 7.94
CA MET A 235 3.83 11.24 7.00
C MET A 235 2.42 11.84 6.85
N SER A 236 2.34 13.16 6.94
CA SER A 236 1.15 13.95 6.64
C SER A 236 0.87 14.01 5.14
N LYS A 237 -0.36 14.38 4.78
CA LYS A 237 -0.77 14.57 3.37
C LYS A 237 0.16 15.50 2.61
N ALA A 238 0.62 16.60 3.24
CA ALA A 238 1.53 17.55 2.62
C ALA A 238 2.90 16.93 2.33
N GLN A 239 3.46 16.15 3.26
CA GLN A 239 4.74 15.47 3.07
C GLN A 239 4.65 14.40 1.97
N VAL A 240 3.56 13.64 1.93
CA VAL A 240 3.32 12.65 0.87
C VAL A 240 3.23 13.33 -0.50
N LEU A 241 2.46 14.42 -0.60
CA LEU A 241 2.35 15.20 -1.83
C LEU A 241 3.71 15.74 -2.29
N GLU A 242 4.53 16.24 -1.36
CA GLU A 242 5.88 16.71 -1.67
C GLU A 242 6.70 15.57 -2.28
N VAL A 243 6.76 14.40 -1.65
CA VAL A 243 7.50 13.24 -2.15
C VAL A 243 7.00 12.79 -3.52
N LEU A 244 5.68 12.68 -3.71
CA LEU A 244 5.12 12.15 -4.96
C LEU A 244 5.14 13.16 -6.12
N LYS A 245 5.19 14.47 -5.84
CA LYS A 245 5.31 15.53 -6.86
C LYS A 245 6.75 15.95 -7.14
N THR A 246 7.65 15.96 -6.15
CA THR A 246 9.06 16.35 -6.37
C THR A 246 9.81 15.39 -7.28
N MET A 247 9.35 14.14 -7.35
CA MET A 247 9.85 13.17 -8.32
C MET A 247 9.39 13.45 -9.75
N ASP A 248 8.60 14.51 -9.97
CA ASP A 248 8.39 15.12 -11.28
C ASP A 248 9.65 15.81 -11.83
N ILE A 249 10.68 16.11 -11.00
CA ILE A 249 11.82 16.96 -11.42
C ILE A 249 13.16 16.19 -11.52
N GLN A 250 13.35 15.10 -10.77
CA GLN A 250 14.69 14.49 -10.63
C GLN A 250 15.08 13.50 -11.74
N GLU A 251 14.14 12.92 -12.50
CA GLU A 251 14.48 12.04 -13.65
C GLU A 251 14.86 12.81 -14.92
N GLU A 252 14.56 14.11 -15.01
CA GLU A 252 14.86 14.93 -16.20
C GLU A 252 16.27 15.57 -16.15
N ILE A 253 16.97 15.48 -15.01
CA ILE A 253 18.29 16.11 -14.77
C ILE A 253 19.41 15.06 -14.67
N ALA A 254 19.24 13.84 -15.19
CA ALA A 254 20.41 12.99 -15.43
C ALA A 254 21.17 13.54 -16.65
N PRO A 255 22.36 14.17 -16.51
CA PRO A 255 23.10 14.66 -17.67
C PRO A 255 23.49 13.47 -18.54
N ASN A 256 23.08 13.53 -19.80
CA ASN A 256 23.49 12.65 -20.87
C ASN A 256 25.02 12.74 -21.01
N SER A 257 25.78 11.88 -20.33
CA SER A 257 27.23 11.78 -20.49
C SER A 257 27.54 10.97 -21.73
N ASP A 258 27.25 11.52 -22.90
CA ASP A 258 27.76 11.02 -24.18
C ASP A 258 28.20 12.19 -25.06
N CYS A 259 29.28 12.86 -24.62
CA CYS A 259 30.12 13.62 -25.53
C CYS A 259 31.21 12.69 -26.05
N ARG A 260 30.93 11.99 -27.16
CA ARG A 260 32.01 11.46 -28.00
C ARG A 260 32.55 12.60 -28.88
N PRO A 261 33.86 12.86 -28.89
CA PRO A 261 34.46 13.72 -29.90
C PRO A 261 34.38 12.99 -31.24
N THR A 262 33.73 13.60 -32.23
CA THR A 262 33.82 13.14 -33.62
C THR A 262 35.25 13.35 -34.12
N ASP A 263 35.82 12.28 -34.68
CA ASP A 263 37.17 12.20 -35.22
C ASP A 263 37.48 13.34 -36.20
N ALA A 264 38.48 14.15 -35.82
CA ALA A 264 39.17 15.03 -36.75
C ALA A 264 40.22 14.20 -37.51
N ASN A 265 40.08 14.18 -38.83
CA ASN A 265 41.07 13.68 -39.77
C ASN A 265 42.34 14.56 -39.76
N PRO A 266 43.55 14.04 -39.53
CA PRO A 266 44.77 14.73 -39.89
C PRO A 266 45.46 14.00 -41.05
N ALA A 267 45.58 14.74 -42.15
CA ALA A 267 46.50 14.43 -43.23
C ALA A 267 47.94 14.32 -42.69
N LEU A 268 48.66 13.33 -43.23
CA LEU A 268 50.10 13.14 -43.07
C LEU A 268 50.86 14.38 -43.58
N ASP A 269 51.63 15.02 -42.70
CA ASP A 269 52.76 15.84 -43.11
C ASP A 269 53.99 15.45 -42.29
N PHE A 270 55.05 15.13 -43.02
CA PHE A 270 56.29 14.54 -42.54
C PHE A 270 57.24 15.67 -42.12
N SER A 271 57.76 15.55 -40.91
CA SER A 271 58.80 16.38 -40.30
C SER A 271 60.00 16.67 -41.21
N VAL A 272 60.37 17.95 -41.29
CA VAL A 272 61.64 18.45 -41.82
C VAL A 272 62.52 18.93 -40.65
N GLU A 273 63.83 18.69 -40.82
CA GLU A 273 64.99 19.34 -40.17
C GLU A 273 65.49 18.80 -38.82
N SER A 274 66.62 18.09 -38.89
CA SER A 274 67.85 18.54 -38.24
C SER A 274 69.07 17.93 -38.95
N PHE A 275 69.78 18.77 -39.70
CA PHE A 275 71.14 18.54 -40.18
C PHE A 275 72.08 19.28 -39.23
N CYS A 276 73.11 18.62 -38.72
CA CYS A 276 74.32 19.29 -38.26
C CYS A 276 75.55 18.53 -38.76
N ASP A 277 76.47 19.36 -39.23
CA ASP A 277 77.63 19.14 -40.08
C ASP A 277 78.82 18.48 -39.37
N SER A 278 79.65 17.74 -40.12
CA SER A 278 81.10 18.01 -40.25
C SER A 278 81.86 16.81 -40.83
N SER A 279 82.50 17.08 -41.96
CA SER A 279 83.64 16.35 -42.50
C SER A 279 84.88 16.55 -41.62
N THR A 280 85.63 15.49 -41.29
CA THR A 280 87.10 15.50 -41.41
C THR A 280 87.69 14.08 -41.34
N LYS A 281 88.38 13.72 -42.42
CA LYS A 281 89.51 12.78 -42.58
C LYS A 281 89.39 11.33 -42.10
#